data_AF-X1TI34-F1
#
_entry.id   AF-X1TI34-F1
#
_cell.length_a   1.000
_cell.length_b   1.000
_cell.length_c   1.000
_cell.angle_alpha   90.00
_cell.angle_beta   90.00
_cell.angle_gamma   90.00
#
_symmetry.space_group_name_H-M   'P 1'
#
loop_
_entity.id
_entity.type
_entity.pdbx_description
1 polymer ?
#
loop_
_entity_poly.entity_id
_entity_poly.type
_entity_poly.pdbx_seq_one_letter_code
_entity_poly.pdbx_strand_id
1 'polypeptide(L)'
;MINIVDSELFKEKKIINHVNSLAFEREAGTEGENKSINYIQKVLTQENIENKIDTFKWSKTITILVKLISFFLISSSVLFEALVFFNLNWLMIIIDLILIVIIIVVLKDLFDVTNVLLIGRRKKSKNLFAKIPAKKKKPKRPLIIFSAHYDSRSENYSYNLKKFFFLVEWTIIFPFISFTLILSVWSILMNFSNLYITDFYYTLIDKVIN
;
A
#
# COMPACT_ATOMS: atom_id res chain seq x y z
N MET A 1 -29.62 16.90 30.24
CA MET A 1 -29.26 15.78 29.36
C MET A 1 -30.43 15.57 28.42
N ILE A 2 -30.37 16.10 27.19
CA ILE A 2 -31.48 15.97 26.25
C ILE A 2 -31.39 14.56 25.68
N ASN A 3 -32.34 13.68 26.05
CA ASN A 3 -32.51 12.38 25.42
C ASN A 3 -33.11 12.62 24.03
N ILE A 4 -32.26 12.93 23.05
CA ILE A 4 -32.65 13.17 21.64
C ILE A 4 -32.67 11.83 20.89
N VAL A 5 -33.30 10.81 21.46
CA VAL A 5 -33.64 9.62 20.68
C VAL A 5 -35.11 9.41 20.89
N ASP A 6 -35.88 10.09 20.05
CA ASP A 6 -37.26 9.71 19.80
C ASP A 6 -37.21 8.29 19.20
N SER A 7 -37.45 7.27 20.04
CA SER A 7 -37.27 5.87 19.68
C SER A 7 -38.14 5.43 18.51
N GLU A 8 -39.17 6.22 18.18
CA GLU A 8 -40.03 6.00 17.02
C GLU A 8 -39.34 6.30 15.68
N LEU A 9 -38.34 7.20 15.66
CA LEU A 9 -37.58 7.55 14.46
C LEU A 9 -36.46 6.54 14.17
N PHE A 10 -35.92 5.89 15.21
CA PHE A 10 -34.85 4.90 15.06
C PHE A 10 -35.40 3.50 14.85
N LYS A 11 -35.57 3.11 13.58
CA LYS A 11 -36.01 1.75 13.20
C LYS A 11 -34.80 0.87 12.92
N GLU A 12 -34.21 0.30 13.97
CA GLU A 12 -32.99 -0.53 13.91
C GLU A 12 -33.03 -1.57 12.78
N LYS A 13 -34.14 -2.31 12.65
CA LYS A 13 -34.31 -3.32 11.60
C LYS A 13 -34.19 -2.75 10.18
N LYS A 14 -34.71 -1.54 9.92
CA LYS A 14 -34.60 -0.86 8.62
C LYS A 14 -33.14 -0.46 8.36
N ILE A 15 -32.43 0.01 9.39
CA ILE A 15 -31.01 0.39 9.31
C ILE A 15 -30.14 -0.82 9.00
N ILE A 16 -30.31 -1.93 9.73
CA ILE A 16 -29.59 -3.18 9.50
C ILE A 16 -29.83 -3.69 8.07
N ASN A 17 -31.05 -3.58 7.55
CA ASN A 17 -31.34 -3.97 6.17
C ASN A 17 -30.59 -3.10 5.15
N HIS A 18 -30.43 -1.80 5.38
CA HIS A 18 -29.62 -0.92 4.53
C HIS A 18 -28.14 -1.31 4.55
N VAL A 19 -27.61 -1.62 5.75
CA VAL A 19 -26.22 -2.09 5.90
C VAL A 19 -26.01 -3.41 5.16
N ASN A 20 -26.89 -4.40 5.36
CA ASN A 20 -26.79 -5.70 4.71
C ASN A 20 -26.95 -5.61 3.19
N SER A 21 -27.79 -4.70 2.70
CA SER A 21 -27.95 -4.46 1.26
C SER A 21 -26.69 -3.93 0.60
N LEU A 22 -25.77 -3.33 1.37
CA LEU A 22 -24.48 -2.81 0.93
C LEU A 22 -23.30 -3.70 1.35
N ALA A 23 -23.55 -4.84 2.02
CA ALA A 23 -22.53 -5.74 2.56
C ALA A 23 -21.93 -6.66 1.47
N PHE A 24 -21.33 -6.06 0.45
CA PHE A 24 -20.62 -6.75 -0.61
C PHE A 24 -19.41 -5.91 -1.07
N GLU A 25 -18.54 -6.51 -1.89
CA GLU A 25 -17.36 -5.84 -2.44
C GLU A 25 -17.77 -4.74 -3.43
N ARG A 26 -17.29 -3.52 -3.15
CA ARG A 26 -17.68 -2.29 -3.83
C ARG A 26 -16.47 -1.37 -3.98
N GLU A 27 -15.35 -1.92 -4.45
CA GLU A 27 -14.15 -1.14 -4.79
C GLU A 27 -14.54 -0.06 -5.83
N ALA A 28 -13.97 1.13 -5.68
CA ALA A 28 -14.10 2.21 -6.64
C ALA A 28 -13.70 1.78 -8.07
N GLY A 29 -14.55 2.08 -9.05
CA GLY A 29 -14.39 1.75 -10.46
C GLY A 29 -14.87 0.35 -10.86
N THR A 30 -15.57 -0.38 -9.98
CA THR A 30 -16.09 -1.74 -10.26
C THR A 30 -17.61 -1.75 -10.47
N GLU A 31 -18.16 -2.90 -10.88
CA GLU A 31 -19.61 -3.12 -10.91
C GLU A 31 -20.25 -3.01 -9.52
N GLY A 32 -19.50 -3.39 -8.47
CA GLY A 32 -19.93 -3.26 -7.07
C GLY A 32 -20.19 -1.79 -6.67
N GLU A 33 -19.32 -0.87 -7.10
CA GLU A 33 -19.55 0.58 -6.92
C GLU A 33 -20.88 0.99 -7.60
N ASN A 34 -21.10 0.59 -8.86
CA ASN A 34 -22.33 0.92 -9.57
C ASN A 34 -23.58 0.38 -8.87
N LYS A 35 -23.52 -0.87 -8.40
CA LYS A 35 -24.62 -1.51 -7.64
C LYS A 35 -24.92 -0.75 -6.35
N SER A 36 -23.88 -0.34 -5.61
CA SER A 36 -24.03 0.40 -4.35
C SER A 36 -24.67 1.78 -4.58
N ILE A 37 -24.25 2.51 -5.61
CA ILE A 37 -24.81 3.83 -5.94
C ILE A 37 -26.26 3.70 -6.40
N ASN A 38 -26.56 2.73 -7.26
CA ASN A 38 -27.92 2.50 -7.74
C ASN A 38 -28.87 2.18 -6.57
N TYR A 39 -28.40 1.39 -5.60
CA TYR A 39 -29.15 1.12 -4.39
C TYR A 39 -29.42 2.40 -3.58
N ILE A 40 -28.38 3.18 -3.26
CA ILE A 40 -28.51 4.39 -2.44
C ILE A 40 -29.41 5.41 -3.15
N GLN A 41 -29.22 5.60 -4.46
CA GLN A 41 -30.03 6.47 -5.29
C GLN A 41 -31.50 6.06 -5.28
N LYS A 42 -31.78 4.75 -5.43
CA LYS A 42 -33.15 4.23 -5.36
C LYS A 42 -33.81 4.53 -4.01
N VAL A 43 -33.10 4.32 -2.91
CA VAL A 43 -33.61 4.61 -1.56
C VAL A 43 -33.89 6.10 -1.37
N LEU A 44 -32.98 6.98 -1.83
CA LEU A 44 -33.17 8.43 -1.73
C LEU A 44 -34.36 8.91 -2.57
N THR A 45 -34.50 8.39 -3.79
CA THR A 45 -35.62 8.74 -4.67
C THR A 45 -36.96 8.25 -4.11
N GLN A 46 -37.00 7.07 -3.48
CA GLN A 46 -38.20 6.57 -2.79
C GLN A 46 -38.67 7.50 -1.65
N GLU A 47 -37.73 8.15 -0.98
CA GLU A 47 -37.99 9.13 0.09
C GLU A 47 -38.15 10.57 -0.46
N ASN A 48 -38.26 10.74 -1.78
CA ASN A 48 -38.37 12.03 -2.49
C ASN A 48 -37.21 13.00 -2.20
N ILE A 49 -36.00 12.50 -2.00
CA ILE A 49 -34.80 13.30 -1.76
C ILE A 49 -34.07 13.55 -3.09
N GLU A 50 -33.88 14.83 -3.43
CA GLU A 50 -33.09 15.25 -4.59
C GLU A 50 -31.66 14.72 -4.48
N ASN A 51 -31.21 14.00 -5.51
CA ASN A 51 -29.88 13.40 -5.54
C ASN A 51 -29.23 13.56 -6.91
N LYS A 52 -27.90 13.68 -6.92
CA LYS A 52 -27.07 13.85 -8.10
C LYS A 52 -25.81 12.99 -7.98
N ILE A 53 -25.48 12.28 -9.06
CA ILE A 53 -24.20 11.60 -9.20
C ILE A 53 -23.21 12.57 -9.84
N ASP A 54 -22.03 12.67 -9.23
CA ASP A 54 -20.89 13.37 -9.80
C ASP A 54 -19.78 12.37 -10.11
N THR A 55 -19.19 12.44 -11.29
CA THR A 55 -18.19 11.46 -11.74
C THR A 55 -16.82 12.09 -11.74
N PHE A 56 -15.85 11.46 -11.07
CA PHE A 56 -14.47 11.93 -11.05
C PHE A 56 -13.50 10.84 -11.54
N LYS A 57 -12.28 11.26 -11.83
CA LYS A 57 -11.19 10.39 -12.28
C LYS A 57 -10.07 10.43 -11.25
N TRP A 58 -9.53 9.28 -10.87
CA TRP A 58 -8.43 9.15 -9.91
C TRP A 58 -7.39 8.14 -10.39
N SER A 59 -6.17 8.24 -9.86
CA SER A 59 -5.05 7.36 -10.19
C SER A 59 -4.33 6.88 -8.93
N LYS A 60 -4.02 5.58 -8.85
CA LYS A 60 -3.14 5.01 -7.80
C LYS A 60 -1.68 5.29 -8.15
N THR A 61 -1.11 6.39 -7.68
CA THR A 61 0.27 6.80 -8.03
C THR A 61 1.34 6.18 -7.11
N ILE A 62 0.99 5.84 -5.86
CA ILE A 62 1.96 5.53 -4.80
C ILE A 62 2.54 4.10 -4.91
N THR A 63 1.78 3.14 -5.42
CA THR A 63 2.18 1.72 -5.42
C THR A 63 3.40 1.43 -6.32
N ILE A 64 3.59 2.20 -7.39
CA ILE A 64 4.71 2.01 -8.33
C ILE A 64 5.99 2.63 -7.80
N LEU A 65 5.88 3.81 -7.17
CA LEU A 65 7.03 4.44 -6.54
C LEU A 65 7.64 3.51 -5.48
N VAL A 66 6.78 2.89 -4.65
CA VAL A 66 7.21 1.87 -3.68
C VAL A 66 7.90 0.70 -4.39
N LYS A 67 7.36 0.18 -5.49
CA LYS A 67 7.98 -0.92 -6.26
C LYS A 67 9.30 -0.55 -6.92
N LEU A 68 9.41 0.65 -7.50
CA LEU A 68 10.64 1.13 -8.13
C LEU A 68 11.74 1.32 -7.07
N ILE A 69 11.38 1.87 -5.91
CA ILE A 69 12.30 1.99 -4.77
C ILE A 69 12.71 0.61 -4.27
N SER A 70 11.77 -0.33 -4.08
CA SER A 70 12.11 -1.70 -3.67
C SER A 70 13.00 -2.41 -4.68
N PHE A 71 12.69 -2.34 -5.97
CA PHE A 71 13.51 -2.93 -7.03
C PHE A 71 14.91 -2.29 -7.04
N PHE A 72 14.99 -0.97 -6.98
CA PHE A 72 16.26 -0.25 -6.91
C PHE A 72 17.09 -0.67 -5.70
N LEU A 73 16.49 -0.78 -4.51
CA LEU A 73 17.19 -1.19 -3.29
C LEU A 73 17.68 -2.64 -3.38
N ILE A 74 16.86 -3.56 -3.89
CA ILE A 74 17.24 -4.97 -4.08
C ILE A 74 18.35 -5.09 -5.12
N SER A 75 18.20 -4.46 -6.29
CA SER A 75 19.23 -4.48 -7.33
C SER A 75 20.54 -3.85 -6.85
N SER A 76 20.46 -2.78 -6.05
CA SER A 76 21.64 -2.15 -5.46
C SER A 76 22.30 -3.04 -4.42
N SER A 77 21.54 -3.80 -3.61
CA SER A 77 22.14 -4.73 -2.63
C SER A 77 22.86 -5.88 -3.33
N VAL A 78 22.25 -6.46 -4.37
CA VAL A 78 22.86 -7.56 -5.15
C VAL A 78 24.11 -7.09 -5.88
N LEU A 79 24.06 -5.90 -6.51
CA LEU A 79 25.22 -5.32 -7.18
C LEU A 79 26.34 -5.03 -6.19
N PHE A 80 25.99 -4.51 -5.01
CA PHE A 80 26.94 -4.24 -3.94
C PHE A 80 27.60 -5.52 -3.43
N GLU A 81 26.82 -6.59 -3.19
CA GLU A 81 27.38 -7.90 -2.80
C GLU A 81 28.31 -8.46 -3.87
N ALA A 82 27.92 -8.39 -5.15
CA ALA A 82 28.77 -8.83 -6.25
C ALA A 82 30.10 -8.05 -6.34
N LEU A 83 30.10 -6.75 -6.03
CA LEU A 83 31.29 -5.89 -6.09
C LEU A 83 32.19 -6.04 -4.87
N VAL A 84 31.60 -6.11 -3.66
CA VAL A 84 32.34 -6.15 -2.39
C VAL A 84 32.81 -7.56 -2.05
N PHE A 85 32.11 -8.58 -2.54
CA PHE A 85 32.46 -9.97 -2.37
C PHE A 85 32.81 -10.64 -3.70
N PHE A 86 33.59 -9.96 -4.53
CA PHE A 86 34.12 -10.50 -5.80
C PHE A 86 34.90 -11.82 -5.63
N ASN A 87 35.18 -12.22 -4.39
CA ASN A 87 35.85 -13.46 -3.98
C ASN A 87 34.95 -14.45 -3.20
N LEU A 88 33.63 -14.26 -3.13
CA LEU A 88 32.70 -15.18 -2.45
C LEU A 88 32.12 -16.26 -3.37
N ASN A 89 31.91 -17.42 -2.74
CA ASN A 89 31.29 -18.63 -3.25
C ASN A 89 30.01 -18.36 -4.06
N TRP A 90 29.94 -18.95 -5.25
CA TRP A 90 28.75 -19.06 -6.11
C TRP A 90 27.46 -19.44 -5.38
N LEU A 91 27.56 -20.07 -4.21
CA LEU A 91 26.46 -20.40 -3.31
C LEU A 91 25.66 -19.17 -2.83
N MET A 92 26.32 -18.04 -2.56
CA MET A 92 25.64 -16.81 -2.09
C MET A 92 24.73 -16.23 -3.17
N ILE A 93 25.22 -16.15 -4.41
CA ILE A 93 24.45 -15.70 -5.58
C ILE A 93 23.15 -16.52 -5.75
N ILE A 94 23.22 -17.83 -5.51
CA ILE A 94 22.05 -18.72 -5.60
C ILE A 94 21.03 -18.42 -4.49
N ILE A 95 21.50 -18.20 -3.25
CA ILE A 95 20.65 -17.85 -2.11
C ILE A 95 19.95 -16.50 -2.35
N ASP A 96 20.67 -15.52 -2.89
CA ASP A 96 20.12 -14.20 -3.19
C ASP A 96 19.08 -14.27 -4.32
N LEU A 97 19.33 -15.04 -5.37
CA LEU A 97 18.34 -15.29 -6.42
C LEU A 97 17.06 -15.93 -5.88
N ILE A 98 17.18 -16.91 -4.98
CA ILE A 98 16.03 -17.53 -4.31
C ILE A 98 15.28 -16.49 -3.47
N LEU A 99 16.00 -15.66 -2.71
CA LEU A 99 15.39 -14.63 -1.87
C LEU A 99 14.69 -13.55 -2.72
N ILE A 100 15.28 -13.13 -3.84
CA ILE A 100 14.66 -12.21 -4.79
C ILE A 100 13.37 -12.81 -5.36
N VAL A 101 13.39 -14.09 -5.75
CA VAL A 101 12.19 -14.78 -6.22
C VAL A 101 11.11 -14.82 -5.14
N ILE A 102 11.48 -15.15 -3.89
CA ILE A 102 10.55 -15.15 -2.74
C ILE A 102 9.98 -13.75 -2.52
N ILE A 103 10.82 -12.70 -2.49
CA ILE A 103 10.38 -11.31 -2.33
C ILE A 103 9.45 -10.91 -3.47
N ILE A 104 9.77 -11.26 -4.73
CA ILE A 104 8.89 -10.96 -5.87
C ILE A 104 7.54 -11.67 -5.73
N VAL A 105 7.51 -12.94 -5.33
CA VAL A 105 6.28 -13.71 -5.13
C VAL A 105 5.45 -13.13 -3.96
N VAL A 106 6.08 -12.87 -2.82
CA VAL A 106 5.43 -12.28 -1.65
C VAL A 106 4.91 -10.87 -1.96
N LEU A 107 5.72 -10.01 -2.60
CA LEU A 107 5.26 -8.68 -3.03
C LEU A 107 4.19 -8.76 -4.11
N LYS A 108 4.20 -9.80 -4.96
CA LYS A 108 3.17 -10.00 -5.98
C LYS A 108 1.82 -10.34 -5.36
N ASP A 109 1.83 -11.20 -4.34
CA ASP A 109 0.62 -11.61 -3.64
C ASP A 109 0.14 -10.51 -2.69
N LEU A 110 1.03 -9.88 -1.92
CA LEU A 110 0.67 -8.81 -0.98
C LEU A 110 0.17 -7.53 -1.67
N PHE A 111 0.72 -7.22 -2.84
CA PHE A 111 0.35 -6.03 -3.62
C PHE A 111 -0.40 -6.42 -4.89
N ASP A 112 -1.52 -7.12 -4.74
CA ASP A 112 -2.61 -7.35 -5.73
C ASP A 112 -2.20 -6.94 -7.16
N VAL A 113 -1.34 -7.75 -7.77
CA VAL A 113 -0.59 -7.37 -8.99
C VAL A 113 -1.47 -7.21 -10.22
N THR A 114 -2.73 -7.63 -10.15
CA THR A 114 -3.77 -7.29 -11.12
C THR A 114 -4.01 -5.78 -11.25
N ASN A 115 -3.76 -4.99 -10.19
CA ASN A 115 -3.86 -3.52 -10.24
C ASN A 115 -2.52 -2.82 -10.60
N VAL A 116 -1.43 -3.56 -10.79
CA VAL A 116 -0.05 -3.04 -10.92
C VAL A 116 0.31 -2.61 -12.34
N LEU A 117 -0.40 -3.12 -13.35
CA LEU A 117 -0.26 -2.69 -14.75
C LEU A 117 -1.13 -1.46 -15.09
N LEU A 118 -1.93 -0.96 -14.14
CA LEU A 118 -2.85 0.18 -14.34
C LEU A 118 -2.21 1.51 -13.94
N ILE A 119 -0.91 1.66 -14.20
CA ILE A 119 -0.14 2.90 -13.98
C ILE A 119 -0.76 4.04 -14.79
N GLY A 120 -1.11 5.14 -14.13
CA GLY A 120 -1.69 6.31 -14.80
C GLY A 120 -3.06 6.09 -15.43
N ARG A 121 -3.63 4.87 -15.37
CA ARG A 121 -4.99 4.62 -15.82
C ARG A 121 -5.92 5.31 -14.85
N ARG A 122 -6.53 6.38 -15.34
CA ARG A 122 -7.59 7.11 -14.64
C ARG A 122 -8.77 6.16 -14.43
N LYS A 123 -8.92 5.61 -13.22
CA LYS A 123 -10.15 4.93 -12.83
C LYS A 123 -11.24 6.01 -12.69
N LYS A 124 -12.42 5.71 -13.22
CA LYS A 124 -13.60 6.54 -12.96
C LYS A 124 -14.23 6.05 -11.67
N SER A 125 -14.61 6.98 -10.81
CA SER A 125 -15.41 6.72 -9.61
C SER A 125 -16.45 7.83 -9.50
N LYS A 126 -17.33 7.71 -8.52
CA LYS A 126 -18.55 8.49 -8.43
C LYS A 126 -18.71 9.01 -7.01
N ASN A 127 -19.27 10.20 -6.88
CA ASN A 127 -19.81 10.70 -5.62
C ASN A 127 -21.32 10.79 -5.79
N LEU A 128 -22.05 10.52 -4.72
CA LEU A 128 -23.50 10.72 -4.69
C LEU A 128 -23.81 11.84 -3.70
N PHE A 129 -24.37 12.93 -4.22
CA PHE A 129 -24.80 14.08 -3.45
C PHE A 129 -26.30 14.04 -3.27
N ALA A 130 -26.78 14.22 -2.04
CA ALA A 130 -28.19 14.35 -1.72
C ALA A 130 -28.44 15.72 -1.07
N LYS A 131 -29.56 16.36 -1.42
CA LYS A 131 -29.92 17.68 -0.90
C LYS A 131 -31.32 17.66 -0.34
N ILE A 132 -31.43 18.01 0.93
CA ILE A 132 -32.72 18.24 1.58
C ILE A 132 -32.91 19.77 1.66
N PRO A 133 -33.85 20.35 0.88
CA PRO A 133 -34.06 21.78 0.91
C PRO A 133 -34.67 22.21 2.25
N ALA A 134 -34.15 23.30 2.82
CA ALA A 134 -34.78 23.92 3.98
C ALA A 134 -36.20 24.38 3.63
N LYS A 135 -37.18 24.11 4.53
CA LYS A 135 -38.57 24.55 4.37
C LYS A 135 -38.70 26.07 4.18
N LYS A 136 -37.85 26.86 4.84
CA LYS A 136 -37.80 28.33 4.71
C LYS A 136 -36.51 28.77 4.01
N LYS A 137 -36.65 29.47 2.87
CA LYS A 137 -35.54 30.02 2.09
C LYS A 137 -35.14 31.41 2.62
N LYS A 138 -34.51 31.47 3.80
CA LYS A 138 -33.96 32.72 4.38
C LYS A 138 -32.50 32.96 3.92
N PRO A 139 -32.05 34.22 3.76
CA PRO A 139 -30.64 34.53 3.54
C PRO A 139 -29.78 34.11 4.74
N LYS A 140 -28.51 33.72 4.50
CA LYS A 140 -27.53 33.24 5.51
C LYS A 140 -28.00 32.04 6.35
N ARG A 141 -28.75 31.11 5.76
CA ARG A 141 -29.17 29.89 6.46
C ARG A 141 -27.98 28.97 6.78
N PRO A 142 -28.00 28.27 7.93
CA PRO A 142 -27.00 27.24 8.23
C PRO A 142 -27.09 26.09 7.22
N LEU A 143 -25.94 25.57 6.82
CA LEU A 143 -25.80 24.35 6.01
C LEU A 143 -25.23 23.26 6.92
N ILE A 144 -25.93 22.13 6.98
CA ILE A 144 -25.46 20.93 7.67
C ILE A 144 -25.04 19.93 6.58
N ILE A 145 -23.82 19.42 6.68
CA ILE A 145 -23.27 18.44 5.74
C ILE A 145 -23.05 17.14 6.50
N PHE A 146 -23.67 16.06 6.02
CA PHE A 146 -23.36 14.70 6.42
C PHE A 146 -22.59 14.04 5.28
N SER A 147 -21.47 13.41 5.60
CA SER A 147 -20.62 12.71 4.63
C SER A 147 -20.26 11.33 5.14
N ALA A 148 -20.32 10.34 4.27
CA ALA A 148 -19.84 8.99 4.51
C ALA A 148 -19.21 8.44 3.24
N HIS A 149 -18.20 7.58 3.40
CA HIS A 149 -17.65 6.81 2.30
C HIS A 149 -18.49 5.54 2.12
N TYR A 150 -18.84 5.21 0.88
CA TYR A 150 -19.63 4.02 0.58
C TYR A 150 -18.79 2.91 -0.04
N ASP A 151 -17.59 3.20 -0.52
CA ASP A 151 -16.70 2.23 -1.13
C ASP A 151 -16.04 1.31 -0.08
N SER A 152 -15.74 0.09 -0.51
CA SER A 152 -14.95 -0.85 0.31
C SER A 152 -13.49 -0.76 -0.10
N ARG A 153 -12.60 -0.92 0.87
CA ARG A 153 -11.17 -1.10 0.59
C ARG A 153 -11.01 -2.47 -0.09
N SER A 154 -10.40 -2.49 -1.27
CA SER A 154 -10.04 -3.72 -2.01
C SER A 154 -8.89 -4.41 -1.27
N GLU A 155 -9.20 -5.18 -0.25
CA GLU A 155 -8.21 -5.96 0.48
C GLU A 155 -8.68 -7.41 0.51
N ASN A 156 -8.01 -8.25 -0.28
CA ASN A 156 -8.30 -9.69 -0.37
C ASN A 156 -7.88 -10.47 0.88
N TYR A 157 -7.19 -9.81 1.83
CA TYR A 157 -6.61 -10.45 3.00
C TYR A 157 -7.24 -9.93 4.28
N SER A 158 -7.58 -10.86 5.17
CA SER A 158 -8.04 -10.50 6.51
C SER A 158 -6.96 -9.69 7.24
N TYR A 159 -7.40 -8.81 8.13
CA TYR A 159 -6.49 -8.00 8.96
C TYR A 159 -5.47 -8.86 9.71
N ASN A 160 -5.89 -10.04 10.18
CA ASN A 160 -5.02 -10.98 10.87
C ASN A 160 -3.92 -11.53 9.96
N LEU A 161 -4.25 -11.83 8.70
CA LEU A 161 -3.28 -12.30 7.73
C LEU A 161 -2.23 -11.21 7.43
N LYS A 162 -2.66 -9.95 7.32
CA LYS A 162 -1.74 -8.80 7.17
C LYS A 162 -0.82 -8.64 8.36
N LYS A 163 -1.37 -8.71 9.57
CA LYS A 163 -0.58 -8.62 10.79
C LYS A 163 0.48 -9.72 10.83
N PHE A 164 0.13 -10.94 10.40
CA PHE A 164 1.09 -12.04 10.27
C PHE A 164 2.18 -11.72 9.24
N PHE A 165 1.83 -11.29 8.03
CA PHE A 165 2.83 -10.95 7.01
C PHE A 165 3.75 -9.81 7.45
N PHE A 166 3.21 -8.75 8.06
CA PHE A 166 4.03 -7.68 8.62
C PHE A 166 4.98 -8.19 9.71
N LEU A 167 4.50 -9.09 10.58
CA LEU A 167 5.34 -9.68 11.62
C LEU A 167 6.45 -10.54 11.02
N VAL A 168 6.15 -11.36 10.01
CA VAL A 168 7.14 -12.17 9.29
C VAL A 168 8.17 -11.29 8.58
N GLU A 169 7.71 -10.24 7.88
CA GLU A 169 8.58 -9.24 7.23
C GLU A 169 9.53 -8.59 8.25
N TRP A 170 9.01 -8.12 9.38
CA TRP A 170 9.83 -7.52 10.44
C TRP A 170 10.77 -8.52 11.13
N THR A 171 10.40 -9.79 11.22
CA THR A 171 11.21 -10.80 11.94
C THR A 171 12.27 -11.43 11.05
N ILE A 172 12.04 -11.51 9.73
CA ILE A 172 12.95 -12.19 8.80
C ILE A 172 13.69 -11.18 7.93
N ILE A 173 12.95 -10.27 7.28
CA ILE A 173 13.53 -9.35 6.28
C ILE A 173 14.38 -8.28 6.96
N PHE A 174 13.92 -7.71 8.08
CA PHE A 174 14.67 -6.65 8.76
C PHE A 174 16.02 -7.16 9.34
N PRO A 175 16.09 -8.31 10.04
CA PRO A 175 17.38 -8.85 10.47
C PRO A 175 18.27 -9.27 9.31
N PHE A 176 17.70 -9.81 8.22
CA PHE A 176 18.46 -10.15 7.02
C PHE A 176 19.12 -8.90 6.42
N ILE A 177 18.35 -7.83 6.14
CA ILE A 177 18.88 -6.57 5.59
C ILE A 177 19.93 -5.96 6.53
N SER A 178 19.65 -5.95 7.83
CA SER A 178 20.58 -5.42 8.84
C SER A 178 21.89 -6.20 8.87
N PHE A 179 21.81 -7.53 8.85
CA PHE A 179 22.97 -8.41 8.82
C PHE A 179 23.79 -8.24 7.55
N THR A 180 23.13 -8.21 6.38
CA THR A 180 23.78 -7.96 5.09
C THR A 180 24.49 -6.61 5.07
N LEU A 181 23.87 -5.55 5.61
CA LEU A 181 24.51 -4.22 5.74
C LEU A 181 25.74 -4.25 6.65
N ILE A 182 25.68 -4.96 7.78
CA ILE A 182 26.83 -5.10 8.68
C ILE A 182 27.98 -5.83 7.97
N LEU A 183 27.71 -6.97 7.32
CA LEU A 183 28.71 -7.72 6.57
C LEU A 183 29.30 -6.91 5.42
N SER A 184 28.45 -6.11 4.76
CA SER A 184 28.82 -5.19 3.69
C SER A 184 29.84 -4.14 4.15
N VAL A 185 29.53 -3.45 5.25
CA VAL A 185 30.43 -2.46 5.86
C VAL A 185 31.73 -3.13 6.32
N TRP A 186 31.62 -4.29 6.97
CA TRP A 186 32.79 -5.06 7.41
C TRP A 186 33.72 -5.43 6.26
N SER A 187 33.15 -5.92 5.16
CA SER A 187 33.93 -6.33 3.99
C SER A 187 34.63 -5.14 3.31
N ILE A 188 33.98 -3.99 3.21
CA ILE A 188 34.63 -2.76 2.77
C ILE A 188 35.84 -2.43 3.66
N LEU A 189 35.66 -2.43 4.98
CA LEU A 189 36.73 -2.13 5.92
C LEU A 189 37.90 -3.12 5.81
N MET A 190 37.61 -4.41 5.63
CA MET A 190 38.63 -5.45 5.44
C MET A 190 39.39 -5.29 4.13
N ASN A 191 38.71 -4.96 3.03
CA ASN A 191 39.37 -4.69 1.74
C ASN A 191 40.25 -3.44 1.80
N PHE A 192 39.80 -2.37 2.45
CA PHE A 192 40.64 -1.18 2.69
C PHE A 192 41.86 -1.50 3.55
N SER A 193 41.68 -2.28 4.62
CA SER A 193 42.78 -2.74 5.48
C SER A 193 43.81 -3.57 4.71
N ASN A 194 43.34 -4.53 3.90
CA ASN A 194 44.20 -5.35 3.06
C ASN A 194 44.97 -4.52 2.03
N LEU A 195 44.34 -3.57 1.34
CA LEU A 195 45.02 -2.66 0.42
C LEU A 195 46.13 -1.88 1.14
N TYR A 196 45.84 -1.31 2.30
CA TYR A 196 46.80 -0.54 3.09
C TYR A 196 48.01 -1.40 3.54
N ILE A 197 47.76 -2.61 4.03
CA ILE A 197 48.81 -3.55 4.44
C ILE A 197 49.66 -3.95 3.22
N THR A 198 49.02 -4.23 2.09
CA THR A 198 49.72 -4.67 0.88
C THR A 198 50.60 -3.55 0.31
N ASP A 199 50.10 -2.31 0.25
CA ASP A 199 50.90 -1.13 -0.14
C ASP A 199 52.07 -0.88 0.81
N PHE A 200 51.85 -1.03 2.13
CA PHE A 200 52.90 -0.91 3.12
C PHE A 200 54.01 -1.96 2.90
N TYR A 201 53.65 -3.22 2.66
CA TYR A 201 54.61 -4.29 2.38
C TYR A 201 55.40 -4.02 1.08
N TYR A 202 54.73 -3.63 -0.01
CA TYR A 202 55.43 -3.30 -1.26
C TYR A 202 56.39 -2.12 -1.09
N THR A 203 55.97 -1.09 -0.35
CA THR A 203 56.84 0.07 -0.05
C THR A 203 58.05 -0.32 0.82
N LEU A 204 57.87 -1.24 1.76
CA LEU A 204 58.95 -1.72 2.62
C LEU A 204 59.96 -2.57 1.84
N ILE A 205 59.47 -3.46 0.96
CA ILE A 205 60.31 -4.29 0.08
C ILE A 205 61.12 -3.41 -0.88
N ASP A 206 60.49 -2.41 -1.51
CA ASP A 206 61.16 -1.50 -2.44
C ASP A 206 62.30 -0.70 -1.77
N LYS A 207 62.13 -0.32 -0.49
CA LYS A 207 63.17 0.33 0.32
C LYS A 207 64.30 -0.58 0.81
N VAL A 208 64.10 -1.90 0.80
CA VAL A 208 65.12 -2.88 1.23
C VAL A 208 65.94 -3.39 0.05
N ILE A 209 65.35 -3.41 -1.15
CA ILE A 209 65.99 -3.92 -2.38
C ILE A 209 66.79 -2.83 -3.12
N ASN A 210 66.38 -1.55 -3.01
CA ASN A 210 67.12 -0.39 -3.54
C ASN A 210 67.97 0.28 -2.47
#